data_AF-A0A673GXG2-F1
#
_entry.id   AF-A0A673GXG2-F1
#
_cell.length_a   1.000
_cell.length_b   1.000
_cell.length_c   1.000
_cell.angle_alpha   90.00
_cell.angle_beta   90.00
_cell.angle_gamma   90.00
#
_symmetry.space_group_name_H-M   'P 1'
#
loop_
_entity.id
_entity.type
_entity.pdbx_description
1 polymer ?
#
loop_
_entity_poly.entity_id
_entity_poly.type
_entity_poly.pdbx_seq_one_letter_code
_entity_poly.pdbx_strand_id
1 'polypeptide(L)'
;MHVIDHGKGQPKSRGEVNVLSESARIARGNITDLAKLNVSNHDAVIFPGGFGAAKNLSTFAIDGKDCNVIKEVERVLKDFHKARKPIRLCCISPVLAAKVLLGVDVTVGHKEEEGGKWPYAGTTQAITALGAKHTVKEKNKVVTTPAFMCETNIAVRDVLKLSGK
;
A
#
# COMPACT_ATOMS: atom_id res chain seq x y z
N MET A 1 -0.32 -16.65 -2.80
CA MET A 1 0.30 -15.59 -1.97
C MET A 1 0.52 -16.08 -0.56
N HIS A 2 1.52 -15.56 0.15
CA HIS A 2 1.95 -16.12 1.43
C HIS A 2 1.12 -15.63 2.62
N VAL A 3 0.73 -16.56 3.49
CA VAL A 3 0.35 -16.27 4.88
C VAL A 3 1.63 -16.21 5.70
N ILE A 4 1.86 -15.10 6.41
CA ILE A 4 3.08 -14.89 7.20
C ILE A 4 2.78 -15.03 8.69
N ASP A 5 3.54 -15.88 9.38
CA ASP A 5 3.67 -15.81 10.83
C ASP A 5 4.58 -14.64 11.17
N HIS A 6 3.98 -13.50 11.52
CA HIS A 6 4.72 -12.27 11.81
C HIS A 6 5.54 -12.36 13.10
N GLY A 7 5.22 -13.30 14.02
CA GLY A 7 6.03 -13.54 15.22
C GLY A 7 7.33 -14.28 14.92
N LYS A 8 7.39 -14.99 13.79
CA LYS A 8 8.61 -15.68 13.31
C LYS A 8 9.22 -15.01 12.07
N GLY A 9 8.52 -14.08 11.44
CA GLY A 9 8.91 -13.47 10.17
C GLY A 9 8.90 -14.44 8.98
N GLN A 10 8.22 -15.58 9.06
CA GLN A 10 8.30 -16.67 8.09
C GLN A 10 6.94 -17.03 7.49
N PRO A 11 6.89 -17.57 6.25
CA PRO A 11 5.67 -18.16 5.72
C PRO A 11 5.14 -19.28 6.62
N LYS A 12 3.83 -19.29 6.84
CA LYS A 12 3.12 -20.33 7.60
C LYS A 12 2.40 -21.23 6.61
N SER A 13 2.47 -22.56 6.79
CA SER A 13 1.78 -23.53 5.92
C SER A 13 0.24 -23.56 6.09
N ARG A 14 -0.33 -22.64 6.89
CA ARG A 14 -1.79 -22.53 6.99
C ARG A 14 -2.34 -22.28 5.59
N GLY A 15 -3.42 -22.99 5.26
CA GLY A 15 -4.07 -22.96 3.95
C GLY A 15 -4.46 -21.55 3.49
N GLU A 16 -5.04 -21.49 2.30
CA GLU A 16 -5.43 -20.22 1.68
C GLU A 16 -6.30 -19.37 2.61
N VAL A 17 -5.93 -18.09 2.75
CA VAL A 17 -6.75 -17.09 3.45
C VAL A 17 -7.35 -16.15 2.42
N ASN A 18 -8.62 -15.81 2.61
CA ASN A 18 -9.29 -14.86 1.76
C ASN A 18 -8.99 -13.42 2.23
N VAL A 19 -8.53 -12.57 1.30
CA VAL A 19 -8.13 -11.18 1.61
C VAL A 19 -9.28 -10.37 2.21
N LEU A 20 -10.51 -10.51 1.71
CA LEU A 20 -11.68 -9.79 2.22
C LEU A 20 -12.04 -10.26 3.63
N SER A 21 -12.07 -11.58 3.86
CA SER A 21 -12.36 -12.17 5.18
C SER A 21 -11.34 -11.73 6.24
N GLU A 22 -10.05 -11.70 5.91
CA GLU A 22 -9.03 -11.25 6.85
C GLU A 22 -9.04 -9.73 7.05
N SER A 23 -9.34 -8.95 6.00
CA SER A 23 -9.51 -7.49 6.12
C SER A 23 -10.71 -7.13 7.00
N ALA A 24 -11.74 -7.97 7.05
CA ALA A 24 -12.90 -7.79 7.93
C ALA A 24 -12.51 -7.70 9.41
N ARG A 25 -11.37 -8.28 9.83
CA ARG A 25 -10.87 -8.15 11.21
C ARG A 25 -10.56 -6.70 11.56
N ILE A 26 -9.91 -5.96 10.66
CA ILE A 26 -9.58 -4.53 10.84
C ILE A 26 -10.86 -3.70 10.84
N ALA A 27 -11.77 -3.99 9.91
CA ALA A 27 -13.04 -3.28 9.75
C ALA A 27 -14.13 -3.68 10.77
N ARG A 28 -13.83 -4.61 11.69
CA ARG A 28 -14.80 -5.18 12.65
C ARG A 28 -16.08 -5.68 11.98
N GLY A 29 -15.92 -6.35 10.83
CA GLY A 29 -17.02 -6.88 10.01
C GLY A 29 -17.66 -5.88 9.05
N ASN A 30 -17.44 -4.57 9.21
CA ASN A 30 -18.02 -3.55 8.33
C ASN A 30 -17.16 -3.34 7.07
N ILE A 31 -17.13 -4.35 6.20
CA ILE A 31 -16.34 -4.33 4.98
C ILE A 31 -17.19 -4.75 3.78
N THR A 32 -16.89 -4.17 2.62
CA THR A 32 -17.55 -4.49 1.35
C THR A 32 -16.49 -4.83 0.31
N ASP A 33 -16.83 -5.72 -0.62
CA ASP A 33 -15.99 -6.04 -1.77
C ASP A 33 -15.65 -4.77 -2.58
N LEU A 34 -14.36 -4.61 -2.91
CA LEU A 34 -13.85 -3.48 -3.69
C LEU A 34 -14.52 -3.36 -5.06
N ALA A 35 -14.95 -4.48 -5.66
CA ALA A 35 -15.68 -4.49 -6.93
C ALA A 35 -16.99 -3.69 -6.87
N LYS A 36 -17.62 -3.57 -5.69
CA LYS A 36 -18.86 -2.82 -5.48
C LYS A 36 -18.64 -1.32 -5.28
N LEU A 37 -17.39 -0.87 -5.16
CA LEU A 37 -17.09 0.54 -4.94
C LEU A 37 -17.48 1.37 -6.18
N ASN A 38 -18.37 2.34 -5.95
CA ASN A 38 -18.70 3.39 -6.92
C ASN A 38 -18.14 4.74 -6.45
N VAL A 39 -17.38 5.40 -7.33
CA VAL A 39 -16.77 6.71 -7.09
C VAL A 39 -17.80 7.82 -6.80
N SER A 40 -19.04 7.71 -7.30
CA SER A 40 -20.08 8.73 -7.06
C SER A 40 -20.45 8.86 -5.58
N ASN A 41 -20.35 7.76 -4.83
CA ASN A 41 -20.83 7.66 -3.45
C ASN A 41 -19.79 8.03 -2.40
N HIS A 42 -18.60 8.48 -2.81
CA HIS A 42 -17.46 8.71 -1.93
C HIS A 42 -16.74 9.99 -2.31
N ASP A 43 -16.25 10.74 -1.33
CA ASP A 43 -15.51 11.99 -1.59
C ASP A 43 -14.03 11.76 -1.87
N ALA A 44 -13.45 10.68 -1.35
CA ALA A 44 -12.04 10.33 -1.47
C ALA A 44 -11.81 8.81 -1.35
N VAL A 45 -10.61 8.36 -1.72
CA VAL A 45 -10.15 6.99 -1.48
C VAL A 45 -8.80 6.98 -0.77
N ILE A 46 -8.62 6.03 0.13
CA ILE A 46 -7.38 5.85 0.90
C ILE A 46 -6.91 4.41 0.74
N PHE A 47 -5.65 4.23 0.35
CA PHE A 47 -4.94 2.95 0.33
C PHE A 47 -3.91 2.93 1.47
N PRO A 48 -4.18 2.20 2.57
CA PRO A 48 -3.18 1.94 3.59
C PRO A 48 -1.97 1.17 3.05
N GLY A 49 -0.91 1.17 3.85
CA GLY A 49 0.34 0.48 3.56
C GLY A 49 0.35 -1.02 3.81
N GLY A 50 1.55 -1.53 4.08
CA GLY A 50 1.83 -2.94 4.34
C GLY A 50 2.12 -3.73 3.08
N PHE A 51 2.92 -4.80 3.22
CA PHE A 51 3.33 -5.65 2.09
C PHE A 51 2.14 -6.25 1.32
N GLY A 52 0.95 -6.30 1.92
CA GLY A 52 -0.26 -6.70 1.23
C GLY A 52 -0.61 -5.81 0.02
N ALA A 53 -0.25 -4.52 0.01
CA ALA A 53 -0.45 -3.67 -1.17
C ALA A 53 0.48 -4.08 -2.33
N ALA A 54 1.72 -4.46 -2.03
CA ALA A 54 2.71 -4.89 -3.02
C ALA A 54 2.56 -6.36 -3.46
N LYS A 55 1.76 -7.16 -2.73
CA LYS A 55 1.57 -8.60 -2.99
C LYS A 55 0.15 -8.94 -3.43
N ASN A 56 -0.88 -8.37 -2.77
CA ASN A 56 -2.30 -8.67 -3.03
C ASN A 56 -2.96 -7.71 -4.00
N LEU A 57 -2.65 -6.42 -3.87
CA LEU A 57 -3.23 -5.39 -4.75
C LEU A 57 -2.41 -5.22 -6.03
N SER A 58 -1.21 -5.80 -6.06
CA SER A 58 -0.29 -5.81 -7.20
C SER A 58 0.70 -6.96 -7.06
N THR A 59 1.51 -7.18 -8.09
CA THR A 59 2.65 -8.09 -8.06
C THR A 59 3.98 -7.38 -7.78
N PHE A 60 3.96 -6.13 -7.31
CA PHE A 60 5.15 -5.27 -7.15
C PHE A 60 6.26 -5.90 -6.30
N ALA A 61 5.91 -6.63 -5.25
CA ALA A 61 6.90 -7.27 -4.38
C ALA A 61 7.73 -8.37 -5.06
N ILE A 62 7.25 -8.89 -6.21
CA ILE A 62 7.92 -9.95 -6.98
C ILE A 62 8.45 -9.38 -8.29
N ASP A 63 7.63 -8.62 -9.01
CA ASP A 63 7.92 -8.19 -10.38
C ASP A 63 8.50 -6.76 -10.45
N GLY A 64 8.56 -6.03 -9.33
CA GLY A 64 9.10 -4.67 -9.28
C GLY A 64 8.42 -3.74 -10.29
N LYS A 65 9.21 -3.15 -11.20
CA LYS A 65 8.71 -2.22 -12.24
C LYS A 65 7.78 -2.88 -13.26
N ASP A 66 7.91 -4.20 -13.45
CA ASP A 66 7.14 -4.96 -14.44
C ASP A 66 5.83 -5.49 -13.85
N CYS A 67 5.49 -5.06 -12.64
CA CYS A 67 4.32 -5.52 -11.92
C CYS A 67 3.00 -5.18 -12.61
N ASN A 68 1.99 -5.94 -12.22
CA ASN A 68 0.59 -5.69 -12.54
C ASN A 68 -0.14 -5.23 -11.28
N VAL A 69 -1.11 -4.34 -11.45
CA VAL A 69 -2.07 -3.95 -10.40
C VAL A 69 -3.38 -4.68 -10.70
N ILE A 70 -4.07 -5.17 -9.67
CA ILE A 70 -5.34 -5.88 -9.88
C ILE A 70 -6.39 -4.93 -10.49
N LYS A 71 -7.28 -5.46 -11.33
CA LYS A 71 -8.19 -4.67 -12.17
C LYS A 71 -9.09 -3.74 -11.35
N GLU A 72 -9.54 -4.18 -10.19
CA GLU A 72 -10.43 -3.40 -9.32
C GLU A 72 -9.70 -2.19 -8.74
N VAL A 73 -8.43 -2.34 -8.34
CA VAL A 73 -7.60 -1.24 -7.83
C VAL A 73 -7.27 -0.26 -8.94
N GLU A 74 -6.90 -0.77 -10.12
CA GLU A 74 -6.65 0.06 -11.29
C GLU A 74 -7.88 0.91 -11.66
N ARG A 75 -9.06 0.28 -11.71
CA ARG A 75 -10.34 0.96 -11.95
C ARG A 75 -10.59 2.05 -10.91
N VAL A 76 -10.49 1.72 -9.62
CA VAL A 76 -10.73 2.68 -8.53
C VAL A 76 -9.77 3.87 -8.62
N LEU A 77 -8.47 3.64 -8.83
CA LEU A 77 -7.51 4.74 -8.97
C LEU A 77 -7.84 5.64 -10.17
N LYS A 78 -8.17 5.05 -11.33
CA LYS A 78 -8.57 5.80 -12.53
C LYS A 78 -9.87 6.58 -12.32
N ASP A 79 -10.87 5.96 -11.70
CA ASP A 79 -12.18 6.58 -11.45
C ASP A 79 -12.07 7.80 -10.53
N PHE A 80 -11.36 7.67 -9.39
CA PHE A 80 -11.15 8.81 -8.48
C PHE A 80 -10.29 9.90 -9.12
N HIS A 81 -9.25 9.52 -9.87
CA HIS A 81 -8.40 10.48 -10.57
C HIS A 81 -9.19 11.27 -11.63
N LYS A 82 -9.98 10.58 -12.46
CA LYS A 82 -10.86 11.20 -13.47
C LYS A 82 -11.91 12.11 -12.85
N ALA A 83 -12.51 11.69 -11.73
CA ALA A 83 -13.46 12.49 -10.97
C ALA A 83 -12.81 13.66 -10.21
N ARG A 84 -11.48 13.80 -10.28
CA ARG A 84 -10.69 14.79 -9.52
C ARG A 84 -10.98 14.70 -8.01
N LYS A 85 -11.18 13.50 -7.49
CA LYS A 85 -11.40 13.25 -6.06
C LYS A 85 -10.07 12.87 -5.40
N PRO A 86 -9.84 13.24 -4.12
CA PRO A 86 -8.59 12.93 -3.45
C PRO A 86 -8.30 11.42 -3.39
N ILE A 87 -7.03 11.08 -3.66
CA ILE A 87 -6.48 9.73 -3.52
C ILE A 87 -5.35 9.83 -2.49
N ARG A 88 -5.44 9.09 -1.40
CA ARG A 88 -4.37 9.04 -0.38
C ARG A 88 -3.72 7.67 -0.37
N LEU A 89 -2.39 7.62 -0.47
CA LEU A 89 -1.64 6.37 -0.40
C LEU A 89 -0.57 6.47 0.68
N CYS A 90 -0.39 5.41 1.45
CA CYS A 90 0.51 5.38 2.60
C CYS A 90 1.52 4.23 2.48
N CYS A 91 2.75 4.46 2.93
CA CYS A 91 3.83 3.48 2.95
C CYS A 91 4.18 2.96 1.55
N ILE A 92 4.05 1.67 1.29
CA ILE A 92 4.38 1.07 -0.01
C ILE A 92 3.29 1.24 -1.07
N SER A 93 2.05 1.54 -0.67
CA SER A 93 0.91 1.65 -1.61
C SER A 93 1.03 2.74 -2.71
N PRO A 94 1.85 3.81 -2.60
CA PRO A 94 2.11 4.74 -3.70
C PRO A 94 2.59 4.10 -5.00
N VAL A 95 3.21 2.90 -4.95
CA VAL A 95 3.60 2.15 -6.16
C VAL A 95 2.40 1.78 -7.04
N LEU A 96 1.21 1.64 -6.45
CA LEU A 96 -0.04 1.38 -7.17
C LEU A 96 -0.42 2.57 -8.04
N ALA A 97 -0.41 3.77 -7.45
CA ALA A 97 -0.66 5.00 -8.19
C ALA A 97 0.42 5.26 -9.23
N ALA A 98 1.69 5.01 -8.92
CA ALA A 98 2.80 5.17 -9.85
C ALA A 98 2.65 4.29 -11.10
N LYS A 99 2.18 3.05 -10.94
CA LYS A 99 1.92 2.14 -12.07
C LYS A 99 0.70 2.55 -12.90
N VAL A 100 -0.36 3.05 -12.25
CA VAL A 100 -1.67 3.25 -12.88
C VAL A 100 -1.87 4.65 -13.45
N LEU A 101 -1.30 5.68 -12.83
CA LEU A 101 -1.50 7.09 -13.16
C LEU A 101 -0.18 7.67 -13.70
N LEU A 102 -0.14 7.91 -15.02
CA LEU A 102 1.06 8.42 -15.68
C LEU A 102 1.44 9.83 -15.16
N GLY A 103 2.72 10.04 -14.88
CA GLY A 103 3.24 11.35 -14.48
C GLY A 103 2.77 11.83 -13.11
N VAL A 104 2.21 10.96 -12.27
CA VAL A 104 1.78 11.33 -10.92
C VAL A 104 2.98 11.63 -10.02
N ASP A 105 2.84 12.66 -9.18
CA ASP A 105 3.79 12.96 -8.11
C ASP A 105 3.44 12.14 -6.87
N VAL A 106 4.37 11.34 -6.35
CA VAL A 106 4.21 10.53 -5.13
C VAL A 106 5.49 10.52 -4.29
N THR A 107 5.39 10.20 -3.00
CA THR A 107 6.52 9.94 -2.11
C THR A 107 6.38 8.58 -1.45
N VAL A 108 7.52 7.94 -1.21
CA VAL A 108 7.66 6.83 -0.27
C VAL A 108 8.74 7.13 0.78
N GLY A 109 9.17 8.39 0.86
CA GLY A 109 10.16 8.85 1.84
C GLY A 109 11.44 9.37 1.21
N HIS A 110 12.58 8.87 1.67
CA HIS A 110 13.90 9.29 1.19
C HIS A 110 14.43 8.34 0.10
N LYS A 111 15.33 8.90 -0.72
CA LYS A 111 16.02 8.18 -1.81
C LYS A 111 17.21 7.36 -1.33
N GLU A 112 17.75 7.70 -0.17
CA GLU A 112 18.92 7.09 0.44
C GLU A 112 18.52 6.34 1.71
N GLU A 113 19.22 5.26 2.02
CA GLU A 113 18.89 4.33 3.09
C GLU A 113 19.22 4.88 4.50
N GLU A 114 20.13 5.86 4.60
CA GLU A 114 20.51 6.58 5.82
C GLU A 114 20.76 5.69 7.06
N GLY A 115 21.51 4.58 6.90
CA GLY A 115 22.02 3.81 8.04
C GLY A 115 20.92 3.08 8.81
N GLY A 116 20.01 2.43 8.10
CA GLY A 116 18.87 1.70 8.65
C GLY A 116 17.57 2.49 8.68
N LYS A 117 17.64 3.82 8.65
CA LYS A 117 16.48 4.70 8.83
C LYS A 117 15.48 4.60 7.68
N TRP A 118 15.92 4.31 6.46
CA TRP A 118 15.10 4.19 5.25
C TRP A 118 15.37 2.88 4.51
N PRO A 119 15.02 1.72 5.12
CA PRO A 119 15.41 0.41 4.60
C PRO A 119 14.80 0.09 3.23
N TYR A 120 13.81 0.86 2.79
CA TYR A 120 13.11 0.70 1.51
C TYR A 120 13.38 1.83 0.50
N ALA A 121 14.44 2.61 0.67
CA ALA A 121 14.79 3.76 -0.16
C ALA A 121 14.86 3.46 -1.68
N GLY A 122 15.24 2.23 -2.06
CA GLY A 122 15.24 1.76 -3.45
C GLY A 122 13.87 1.84 -4.14
N THR A 123 12.77 1.90 -3.39
CA THR A 123 11.41 2.07 -3.93
C THR A 123 11.26 3.38 -4.71
N THR A 124 12.03 4.42 -4.37
CA THR A 124 12.01 5.70 -5.10
C THR A 124 12.47 5.55 -6.56
N GLN A 125 13.43 4.66 -6.83
CA GLN A 125 13.90 4.36 -8.17
C GLN A 125 12.84 3.59 -8.95
N ALA A 126 12.19 2.61 -8.31
CA ALA A 126 11.10 1.86 -8.92
C ALA A 126 9.91 2.77 -9.31
N ILE A 127 9.53 3.72 -8.46
CA ILE A 127 8.51 4.74 -8.79
C ILE A 127 8.87 5.52 -10.05
N THR A 128 10.13 5.91 -10.18
CA THR A 128 10.61 6.65 -11.37
C THR A 128 10.57 5.77 -12.62
N ALA A 129 10.97 4.50 -12.50
CA ALA A 129 10.91 3.52 -13.58
C ALA A 129 9.47 3.20 -14.02
N LEU A 130 8.49 3.33 -13.12
CA LEU A 130 7.06 3.17 -13.41
C LEU A 130 6.47 4.39 -14.15
N GLY A 131 7.23 5.46 -14.38
CA GLY A 131 6.77 6.66 -15.09
C GLY A 131 6.11 7.71 -14.18
N ALA A 132 6.25 7.56 -12.87
CA ALA A 132 5.83 8.55 -11.88
C ALA A 132 7.03 9.36 -11.39
N LYS A 133 6.75 10.46 -10.69
CA LYS A 133 7.79 11.31 -10.12
C LYS A 133 7.81 11.16 -8.61
N HIS A 134 8.98 10.78 -8.07
CA HIS A 134 9.17 10.81 -6.64
C HIS A 134 9.39 12.25 -6.14
N THR A 135 8.47 12.81 -5.36
CA THR A 135 8.57 14.17 -4.80
C THR A 135 8.24 14.19 -3.31
N VAL A 136 9.03 14.89 -2.50
CA VAL A 136 8.79 15.01 -1.05
C VAL A 136 7.74 16.09 -0.73
N LYS A 137 7.22 16.81 -1.75
CA LYS A 137 6.27 17.92 -1.58
C LYS A 137 4.96 17.63 -2.31
N GLU A 138 3.85 17.76 -1.61
CA GLU A 138 2.50 17.61 -2.17
C GLU A 138 2.20 18.72 -3.19
N LYS A 139 1.77 18.34 -4.39
CA LYS A 139 1.33 19.28 -5.44
C LYS A 139 -0.04 18.96 -6.04
N ASN A 140 -0.59 17.77 -5.79
CA ASN A 140 -1.76 17.22 -6.49
C ASN A 140 -2.79 16.62 -5.52
N LYS A 141 -3.99 16.29 -6.03
CA LYS A 141 -5.02 15.54 -5.27
C LYS A 141 -4.64 14.09 -4.95
N VAL A 142 -3.48 13.63 -5.44
CA VAL A 142 -2.83 12.39 -5.01
C VAL A 142 -1.85 12.77 -3.90
N VAL A 143 -2.18 12.36 -2.68
CA VAL A 143 -1.41 12.68 -1.47
C VAL A 143 -0.77 11.40 -0.95
N THR A 144 0.51 11.45 -0.62
CA THR A 144 1.25 10.25 -0.20
C THR A 144 2.14 10.52 1.00
N THR A 145 2.34 9.50 1.84
CA THR A 145 3.17 9.61 3.04
C THR A 145 3.98 8.33 3.29
N PRO A 146 5.25 8.43 3.71
CA PRO A 146 6.13 7.27 3.91
C PRO A 146 5.70 6.30 5.02
N ALA A 147 5.14 6.79 6.13
CA ALA A 147 4.81 5.96 7.31
C ALA A 147 5.93 4.95 7.66
N PHE A 148 5.64 3.63 7.64
CA PHE A 148 6.60 2.56 7.93
C PHE A 148 7.65 2.29 6.84
N MET A 149 7.76 3.14 5.81
CA MET A 149 8.88 3.10 4.86
C MET A 149 10.20 3.60 5.47
N CYS A 150 10.11 4.33 6.60
CA CYS A 150 11.23 4.58 7.49
C CYS A 150 11.10 3.80 8.80
N GLU A 151 12.19 3.74 9.54
CA GLU A 151 12.13 3.55 10.98
C GLU A 151 11.18 4.59 11.58
N THR A 152 10.15 4.10 12.25
CA THR A 152 9.12 4.94 12.84
C THR A 152 8.78 4.39 14.21
N ASN A 153 8.72 5.29 15.19
CA ASN A 153 8.27 4.97 16.52
C ASN A 153 6.73 5.03 16.53
N ILE A 154 6.09 3.88 16.35
CA ILE A 154 4.75 3.72 16.93
C ILE A 154 4.95 3.49 18.42
N ALA A 155 4.41 4.36 19.25
CA ALA A 155 4.39 4.20 20.70
C ALA A 155 3.41 3.07 21.12
N VAL A 156 3.72 1.84 20.74
CA VAL A 156 3.14 0.64 21.36
C VAL A 156 4.20 0.13 22.30
N ARG A 157 4.09 0.53 23.58
CA ARG A 157 5.09 0.20 24.62
C ARG A 157 5.22 -1.30 24.86
N ASP A 158 4.12 -2.05 24.71
CA ASP A 158 4.10 -3.48 24.93
C ASP A 158 3.24 -4.18 23.86
N VAL A 159 3.83 -5.13 23.13
CA VAL A 159 3.11 -6.12 22.31
C VAL A 159 3.18 -7.44 23.07
N LEU A 160 2.21 -7.68 23.95
CA LEU A 160 2.19 -8.89 24.78
C LEU A 160 1.61 -10.07 24.01
N LYS A 161 2.33 -11.20 24.02
CA LYS A 161 1.83 -12.46 23.47
C LYS A 161 0.82 -13.06 24.45
N LEU A 162 -0.44 -13.17 24.03
CA LEU A 162 -1.42 -13.97 24.77
C LEU A 162 -1.06 -15.45 24.63
N SER A 163 -0.81 -16.13 25.75
CA SER A 163 -0.56 -17.58 25.84
C SER A 163 -1.85 -18.41 26.00
N GLY A 164 -3.02 -17.81 25.76
CA GLY A 164 -4.33 -18.47 25.83
C GLY A 164 -4.75 -19.13 24.51
N LYS A 165 -5.58 -20.19 24.62
CA LYS A 165 -6.10 -21.04 23.53
C LYS A 165 -6.79 -20.26 22.42
#